data_AF-A0A7N5KR11-F1
#
_entry.id   AF-A0A7N5KR11-F1
#
_cell.length_a   1.000
_cell.length_b   1.000
_cell.length_c   1.000
_cell.angle_alpha   90.00
_cell.angle_beta   90.00
_cell.angle_gamma   90.00
#
_symmetry.space_group_name_H-M   'P 1'
#
loop_
_entity.id
_entity.type
_entity.pdbx_description
1 polymer ?
#
loop_
_entity_poly.entity_id
_entity_poly.type
_entity_poly.pdbx_seq_one_letter_code
_entity_poly.pdbx_strand_id
1 'polypeptide(L)'
;LLAQTHVRLGDEIPLCEIHSYTRGCHSDRSLGHLSVAETKLLRDPEGGRQLLRRLESENARLEAALAWRRQELLFWRWMDTVLGICPLETSPPTFLPRTPASGGGELELVARELQAVHEELQGAAESRRAAWEARAGGWGPEWSAVQRASQEAVGRELTALQWAWEKGGALAQPHGPHRLVKRDAGASEGPGLRAAEVIGALRSQESCLEAELCRLQTQCRQELGRLARATPGLIWIPPPAR
;
A
#
# COMPACT_ATOMS: atom_id res chain seq x y z
N LEU A 1 46.03 -35.72 -18.63
CA LEU A 1 46.16 -35.82 -17.16
C LEU A 1 44.89 -35.26 -16.54
N LEU A 2 43.85 -36.10 -16.46
CA LEU A 2 42.56 -35.79 -15.84
C LEU A 2 42.64 -36.25 -14.38
N ALA A 3 42.78 -35.32 -13.45
CA ALA A 3 42.63 -35.62 -12.03
C ALA A 3 41.14 -35.55 -11.68
N GLN A 4 40.50 -36.73 -11.65
CA GLN A 4 39.20 -36.94 -11.04
C GLN A 4 39.32 -36.65 -9.53
N THR A 5 38.72 -35.57 -9.06
CA THR A 5 38.44 -35.39 -7.62
C THR A 5 37.05 -35.96 -7.33
N HIS A 6 37.03 -37.26 -7.04
CA HIS A 6 35.90 -37.88 -6.36
C HIS A 6 35.79 -37.27 -4.96
N VAL A 7 34.87 -36.33 -4.78
CA VAL A 7 34.43 -35.92 -3.43
C VAL A 7 33.39 -36.96 -2.99
N ARG A 8 33.77 -37.78 -1.99
CA ARG A 8 32.83 -38.70 -1.34
C ARG A 8 31.78 -37.86 -0.62
N LEU A 9 30.50 -38.02 -1.02
CA LEU A 9 29.37 -37.62 -0.19
C LEU A 9 29.30 -38.57 1.00
N GLY A 10 29.88 -38.15 2.11
CA GLY A 10 29.85 -38.85 3.38
C GLY A 10 30.65 -38.02 4.37
N ASP A 11 29.99 -37.60 5.44
CA ASP A 11 30.49 -36.80 6.56
C ASP A 11 30.42 -35.27 6.35
N GLU A 12 29.36 -34.72 6.95
CA GLU A 12 29.18 -33.37 7.46
C GLU A 12 30.13 -32.30 6.89
N ILE A 13 29.68 -31.61 5.84
CA ILE A 13 30.29 -30.33 5.45
C ILE A 13 30.23 -29.43 6.70
N PRO A 14 31.37 -29.02 7.29
CA PRO A 14 31.36 -28.20 8.47
C PRO A 14 30.60 -26.90 8.17
N LEU A 15 29.63 -26.55 9.00
CA LEU A 15 28.85 -25.30 8.86
C LEU A 15 29.74 -24.06 8.68
N CYS A 16 30.98 -24.11 9.18
CA CYS A 16 31.99 -23.07 9.01
C CYS A 16 32.49 -22.91 7.55
N GLU A 17 32.48 -23.96 6.74
CA GLU A 17 32.82 -23.89 5.32
C GLU A 17 31.66 -23.27 4.51
N ILE A 18 30.42 -23.57 4.88
CA ILE A 18 29.23 -22.91 4.28
C ILE A 18 29.21 -21.40 4.62
N HIS A 19 29.66 -21.02 5.82
CA HIS A 19 29.74 -19.62 6.25
C HIS A 19 30.86 -18.83 5.57
N SER A 20 31.96 -19.47 5.15
CA SER A 20 33.03 -18.78 4.43
C SER A 20 32.59 -18.40 3.01
N TYR A 21 31.75 -19.21 2.36
CA TYR A 21 31.17 -18.92 1.04
C TYR A 21 29.97 -17.98 1.09
N THR A 22 29.18 -17.99 2.17
CA THR A 22 27.95 -17.16 2.28
C THR A 22 28.17 -15.83 3.01
N ARG A 23 29.40 -15.51 3.44
CA ARG A 23 29.76 -14.37 4.31
C ARG A 23 28.93 -14.26 5.61
N GLY A 24 28.13 -15.27 5.98
CA GLY A 24 27.38 -15.31 7.23
C GLY A 24 26.26 -14.26 7.36
N CYS A 25 25.54 -14.32 8.49
CA CYS A 25 24.50 -13.36 8.84
C CYS A 25 25.14 -12.03 9.29
N HIS A 26 25.09 -11.01 8.45
CA HIS A 26 25.55 -9.67 8.80
C HIS A 26 24.43 -8.87 9.49
N SER A 27 24.77 -8.18 10.58
CA SER A 27 23.88 -7.24 11.27
C SER A 27 23.83 -5.86 10.61
N ASP A 28 24.51 -5.69 9.48
CA ASP A 28 24.62 -4.44 8.76
C ASP A 28 23.38 -4.22 7.88
N ARG A 29 22.55 -3.23 8.23
CA ARG A 29 21.35 -2.85 7.46
C ARG A 29 21.67 -2.40 6.03
N SER A 30 22.93 -2.10 5.71
CA SER A 30 23.36 -1.70 4.37
C SER A 30 23.63 -2.89 3.44
N LEU A 31 23.83 -4.09 3.98
CA LEU A 31 23.95 -5.32 3.21
C LEU A 31 22.55 -5.95 3.11
N GLY A 32 21.84 -5.53 2.06
CA GLY A 32 20.42 -5.79 1.84
C GLY A 32 20.02 -7.23 2.19
N HIS A 33 19.24 -7.37 3.26
CA HIS A 33 18.48 -8.60 3.47
C HIS A 33 17.55 -8.77 2.27
N LEU A 34 17.59 -9.96 1.66
CA LEU A 34 16.66 -10.31 0.59
C LEU A 34 15.24 -10.06 1.10
N SER A 35 14.48 -9.28 0.34
CA SER A 35 13.08 -9.02 0.62
C SER A 35 12.28 -10.32 0.67
N VAL A 36 11.11 -10.28 1.29
CA VAL A 36 10.19 -11.43 1.33
C VAL A 36 9.83 -11.92 -0.08
N ALA A 37 9.77 -11.00 -1.05
CA ALA A 37 9.54 -11.34 -2.44
C ALA A 37 10.75 -12.07 -3.06
N GLU A 38 11.97 -11.55 -2.86
CA GLU A 38 13.19 -12.17 -3.39
C GLU A 38 13.46 -13.54 -2.77
N THR A 39 13.28 -13.68 -1.45
CA THR A 39 13.39 -14.98 -0.77
C THR A 39 12.35 -15.99 -1.28
N LYS A 40 11.12 -15.54 -1.58
CA LYS A 40 10.08 -16.39 -2.18
C LYS A 40 10.41 -16.80 -3.62
N LEU A 41 11.00 -15.91 -4.42
CA LEU A 41 11.47 -16.20 -5.77
C LEU A 41 12.64 -17.19 -5.81
N LEU A 42 13.56 -17.09 -4.84
CA LEU A 42 14.67 -18.04 -4.70
C LEU A 42 14.19 -19.42 -4.22
N ARG A 43 13.13 -19.47 -3.40
CA ARG A 43 12.53 -20.71 -2.90
C ARG A 43 11.72 -21.45 -3.98
N ASP A 44 11.17 -20.72 -4.94
CA ASP A 44 10.40 -21.27 -6.06
C ASP A 44 10.85 -20.65 -7.40
N PRO A 45 11.92 -21.20 -8.01
CA PRO A 45 12.43 -20.70 -9.28
C PRO A 45 11.46 -20.91 -10.45
N GLU A 46 10.56 -21.90 -10.36
CA GLU A 46 9.56 -22.18 -11.39
C GLU A 46 8.44 -21.13 -11.36
N GLY A 47 7.97 -20.78 -10.15
CA GLY A 47 7.04 -19.66 -9.94
C GLY A 47 7.63 -18.32 -10.37
N GLY A 48 8.93 -18.10 -10.12
CA GLY A 48 9.66 -16.94 -10.62
C GLY A 48 9.70 -16.86 -12.15
N ARG A 49 9.99 -17.98 -12.83
CA ARG A 49 9.96 -18.07 -14.31
C ARG A 49 8.56 -17.80 -14.88
N GLN A 50 7.51 -18.26 -14.20
CA GLN A 50 6.13 -17.99 -14.62
C GLN A 50 5.75 -16.51 -14.44
N LEU A 51 6.18 -15.89 -13.33
CA LEU A 51 5.97 -14.46 -13.10
C LEU A 51 6.70 -13.60 -14.14
N LEU A 52 7.95 -13.94 -14.47
CA LEU A 52 8.71 -13.24 -15.50
C LEU A 52 8.00 -13.30 -16.87
N ARG A 53 7.56 -14.48 -17.31
CA ARG A 53 6.80 -14.61 -18.57
C ARG A 53 5.52 -13.78 -18.59
N ARG A 54 4.81 -13.69 -17.45
CA ARG A 54 3.62 -12.83 -17.34
C ARG A 54 3.99 -11.36 -17.47
N LEU A 55 5.03 -10.91 -16.76
CA LEU A 55 5.49 -9.53 -16.84
C LEU A 55 5.97 -9.17 -18.24
N GLU A 56 6.69 -10.06 -18.92
CA GLU A 56 7.10 -9.87 -20.32
C GLU A 56 5.88 -9.75 -21.24
N SER A 57 4.85 -10.58 -21.06
CA SER A 57 3.61 -10.50 -21.84
C SER A 57 2.82 -9.21 -21.58
N GLU A 58 2.75 -8.75 -20.33
CA GLU A 58 2.12 -7.48 -19.98
C GLU A 58 2.91 -6.31 -20.53
N ASN A 59 4.25 -6.35 -20.45
CA ASN A 59 5.10 -5.30 -21.00
C ASN A 59 4.94 -5.21 -22.53
N ALA A 60 4.90 -6.34 -23.22
CA ALA A 60 4.62 -6.36 -24.67
C ALA A 60 3.24 -5.76 -25.01
N ARG A 61 2.21 -6.05 -24.20
CA ARG A 61 0.87 -5.45 -24.37
C ARG A 61 0.89 -3.93 -24.12
N LEU A 62 1.62 -3.48 -23.10
CA LEU A 62 1.76 -2.06 -22.78
C LEU A 62 2.51 -1.32 -23.89
N GLU A 63 3.59 -1.88 -24.40
CA GLU A 63 4.33 -1.32 -25.54
C GLU A 63 3.45 -1.23 -26.80
N ALA A 64 2.66 -2.27 -27.09
CA ALA A 64 1.69 -2.24 -28.19
C ALA A 64 0.61 -1.16 -27.97
N ALA A 65 0.12 -1.00 -26.74
CA ALA A 65 -0.84 0.05 -26.41
C ALA A 65 -0.23 1.45 -26.57
N LEU A 66 1.02 1.65 -26.15
CA LEU A 66 1.73 2.92 -26.34
C LEU A 66 2.00 3.21 -27.82
N ALA A 67 2.38 2.19 -28.59
CA ALA A 67 2.54 2.31 -30.04
C ALA A 67 1.22 2.71 -30.71
N TRP A 68 0.10 2.10 -30.31
CA TRP A 68 -1.23 2.50 -30.78
C TRP A 68 -1.55 3.94 -30.36
N ARG A 69 -1.27 4.33 -29.12
CA ARG A 69 -1.54 5.70 -28.62
C ARG A 69 -0.80 6.77 -29.42
N ARG A 70 0.44 6.49 -29.84
CA ARG A 70 1.20 7.39 -30.73
C ARG A 70 0.54 7.54 -32.11
N GLN A 71 -0.12 6.49 -32.59
CA GLN A 71 -0.81 6.45 -33.88
C GLN A 71 -2.27 6.90 -33.79
N GLU A 72 -2.81 7.11 -32.58
CA GLU A 72 -4.21 7.44 -32.32
C GLU A 72 -4.67 8.69 -33.08
N LEU A 73 -3.86 9.76 -33.10
CA LEU A 73 -4.18 10.97 -33.86
C LEU A 73 -4.25 10.74 -35.36
N LEU A 74 -3.41 9.85 -35.90
CA LEU A 74 -3.43 9.51 -37.33
C LEU A 74 -4.62 8.61 -37.65
N PHE A 75 -4.99 7.70 -36.75
CA PHE A 75 -6.22 6.93 -36.84
C PHE A 75 -7.45 7.83 -36.86
N TRP A 76 -7.58 8.77 -35.90
CA TRP A 76 -8.72 9.68 -35.84
C TRP A 76 -8.75 10.65 -37.03
N ARG A 77 -7.61 11.19 -37.45
CA ARG A 77 -7.55 12.03 -38.67
C ARG A 77 -7.94 11.25 -39.92
N TRP A 78 -7.51 9.99 -40.03
CA TRP A 78 -7.96 9.12 -41.11
C TRP A 78 -9.46 8.83 -41.02
N MET A 79 -9.97 8.57 -39.82
CA MET A 79 -11.38 8.33 -39.54
C MET A 79 -12.22 9.55 -39.93
N ASP A 80 -11.77 10.77 -39.60
CA ASP A 80 -12.40 12.03 -40.05
C ASP A 80 -12.40 12.15 -41.58
N THR A 81 -11.33 11.73 -42.26
CA THR A 81 -11.32 11.69 -43.72
C THR A 81 -12.24 10.62 -44.28
N VAL A 82 -12.36 9.44 -43.66
CA VAL A 82 -13.30 8.39 -44.09
C VAL A 82 -14.74 8.84 -43.89
N LEU A 83 -15.06 9.44 -42.74
CA LEU A 83 -16.37 10.03 -42.49
C LEU A 83 -16.64 11.24 -43.39
N GLY A 84 -15.62 12.05 -43.72
CA GLY A 84 -15.73 13.18 -44.63
C GLY A 84 -15.83 12.79 -46.12
N ILE A 85 -15.26 11.65 -46.50
CA ILE A 85 -15.36 11.03 -47.84
C ILE A 85 -16.59 10.11 -47.95
N CYS A 86 -17.34 9.93 -46.86
CA CYS A 86 -18.76 9.61 -46.94
C CYS A 86 -19.54 10.92 -46.95
N PRO A 87 -19.73 11.61 -48.10
CA PRO A 87 -20.80 12.57 -48.18
C PRO A 87 -22.06 11.83 -47.72
N LEU A 88 -22.73 12.39 -46.73
CA LEU A 88 -24.12 12.07 -46.43
C LEU A 88 -25.05 12.42 -47.63
N GLU A 89 -24.49 12.75 -48.80
CA GLU A 89 -25.07 13.49 -49.93
C GLU A 89 -24.59 12.98 -51.32
N THR A 90 -24.00 11.77 -51.45
CA THR A 90 -23.66 11.23 -52.79
C THR A 90 -24.07 9.78 -52.99
N SER A 91 -25.38 9.57 -53.08
CA SER A 91 -25.95 8.41 -53.78
C SER A 91 -26.53 8.86 -55.13
N PRO A 92 -26.20 8.21 -56.27
CA PRO A 92 -26.89 8.47 -57.54
C PRO A 92 -28.37 8.09 -57.43
N PRO A 93 -29.27 8.64 -58.27
CA PRO A 93 -30.71 8.54 -58.07
C PRO A 93 -31.16 7.12 -58.40
N THR A 94 -31.24 6.26 -57.40
CA THR A 94 -31.91 4.98 -57.50
C THR A 94 -32.85 4.87 -56.30
N PHE A 95 -34.09 5.27 -56.58
CA PHE A 95 -35.32 4.87 -55.89
C PHE A 95 -35.15 4.21 -54.51
N LEU A 96 -35.09 5.03 -53.46
CA LEU A 96 -35.45 4.59 -52.12
C LEU A 96 -36.36 5.63 -51.45
N PRO A 97 -37.32 5.17 -50.61
CA PRO A 97 -38.45 5.96 -50.19
C PRO A 97 -37.99 7.11 -49.32
N ARG A 98 -38.54 8.30 -49.61
CA ARG A 98 -38.37 9.55 -48.86
C ARG A 98 -38.49 9.30 -47.35
N THR A 99 -37.36 9.31 -46.65
CA THR A 99 -37.33 9.56 -45.21
C THR A 99 -37.61 11.05 -45.00
N PRO A 100 -38.51 11.42 -44.07
CA PRO A 100 -38.81 12.82 -43.84
C PRO A 100 -37.57 13.50 -43.25
N ALA A 101 -37.27 14.70 -43.75
CA ALA A 101 -36.16 15.56 -43.34
C ALA A 101 -36.35 16.18 -41.93
N SER A 102 -36.80 15.39 -40.95
CA SER A 102 -37.05 15.80 -39.58
C SER A 102 -36.18 14.96 -38.65
N GLY A 103 -35.10 15.55 -38.15
CA GLY A 103 -34.16 14.87 -37.25
C GLY A 103 -33.03 15.77 -36.76
N GLY A 104 -32.62 16.77 -37.57
CA GLY A 104 -31.64 17.77 -37.13
C GLY A 104 -32.15 18.67 -36.00
N GLY A 105 -33.40 19.12 -36.09
CA GLY A 105 -34.02 19.94 -35.03
C GLY A 105 -34.31 19.19 -33.74
N GLU A 106 -34.56 17.87 -33.81
CA GLU A 106 -34.74 17.03 -32.62
C GLU A 106 -33.42 16.81 -31.88
N LEU A 107 -32.32 16.61 -32.62
CA LEU A 107 -30.97 16.52 -32.05
C LEU A 107 -30.51 17.84 -31.40
N GLU A 108 -30.79 18.98 -32.01
CA GLU A 108 -30.51 20.30 -31.42
C GLU A 108 -31.36 20.57 -30.18
N LEU A 109 -32.62 20.11 -30.17
CA LEU A 109 -33.49 20.18 -28.99
C LEU A 109 -32.91 19.33 -27.85
N VAL A 110 -32.54 18.08 -28.12
CA VAL A 110 -31.93 17.17 -27.13
C VAL A 110 -30.61 17.71 -26.62
N ALA A 111 -29.78 18.33 -27.47
CA ALA A 111 -28.55 18.97 -27.05
C ALA A 111 -28.80 20.14 -26.09
N ARG A 112 -29.83 20.96 -26.35
CA ARG A 112 -30.25 22.04 -25.44
C ARG A 112 -30.83 21.52 -24.13
N GLU A 113 -31.60 20.44 -24.17
CA GLU A 113 -32.14 19.81 -22.96
C GLU A 113 -31.02 19.23 -22.09
N LEU A 114 -30.04 18.54 -22.69
CA LEU A 114 -28.86 18.03 -21.96
C LEU A 114 -28.02 19.15 -21.36
N GLN A 115 -27.85 20.26 -22.09
CA GLN A 115 -27.17 21.45 -21.60
C GLN A 115 -27.90 22.05 -20.38
N ALA A 116 -29.23 22.19 -20.46
CA ALA A 116 -30.04 22.70 -19.35
C ALA A 116 -29.97 21.79 -18.12
N VAL A 117 -30.06 20.46 -18.31
CA VAL A 117 -29.91 19.49 -17.22
C VAL A 117 -28.51 19.54 -16.60
N HIS A 118 -27.47 19.75 -17.40
CA HIS A 118 -26.10 19.92 -16.90
C HIS A 118 -25.99 21.16 -16.00
N GLU A 119 -26.54 22.29 -16.44
CA GLU A 119 -26.54 23.55 -15.69
C GLU A 119 -27.33 23.43 -14.38
N GLU A 120 -28.50 22.77 -14.40
CA GLU A 120 -29.27 22.50 -13.18
C GLU A 120 -28.52 21.61 -12.19
N LEU A 121 -27.87 20.55 -12.67
CA LEU A 121 -27.06 19.66 -11.83
C LEU A 121 -25.86 20.39 -11.24
N GLN A 122 -25.22 21.24 -12.02
CA GLN A 122 -24.09 22.04 -11.55
C GLN A 122 -24.52 23.03 -10.48
N GLY A 123 -25.62 23.77 -10.71
CA GLY A 123 -26.18 24.70 -9.71
C GLY A 123 -26.62 23.99 -8.42
N ALA A 124 -27.22 22.79 -8.53
CA ALA A 124 -27.59 21.98 -7.38
C ALA A 124 -26.36 21.45 -6.62
N ALA A 125 -25.29 21.06 -7.33
CA ALA A 125 -24.05 20.61 -6.74
C ALA A 125 -23.31 21.75 -6.02
N GLU A 126 -23.26 22.94 -6.62
CA GLU A 126 -22.67 24.14 -6.02
C GLU A 126 -23.46 24.59 -4.79
N SER A 127 -24.78 24.59 -4.85
CA SER A 127 -25.66 24.91 -3.71
C SER A 127 -25.48 23.92 -2.56
N ARG A 128 -25.38 22.62 -2.87
CA ARG A 128 -25.08 21.57 -1.87
C ARG A 128 -23.70 21.73 -1.26
N ARG A 129 -22.70 22.10 -2.07
CA ARG A 129 -21.34 22.36 -1.60
C ARG A 129 -21.31 23.56 -0.66
N ALA A 130 -21.92 24.68 -1.03
CA ALA A 130 -22.00 25.87 -0.19
C ALA A 130 -22.74 25.59 1.13
N ALA A 131 -23.85 24.84 1.08
CA ALA A 131 -24.57 24.42 2.29
C ALA A 131 -23.72 23.50 3.19
N TRP A 132 -22.93 22.60 2.59
CA TRP A 132 -21.98 21.77 3.33
C TRP A 132 -20.85 22.61 3.93
N GLU A 133 -20.25 23.53 3.17
CA GLU A 133 -19.17 24.41 3.64
C GLU A 133 -19.64 25.32 4.78
N ALA A 134 -20.86 25.86 4.69
CA ALA A 134 -21.47 26.63 5.79
C ALA A 134 -21.67 25.77 7.06
N ARG A 135 -21.98 24.49 6.90
CA ARG A 135 -22.18 23.55 8.02
C ARG A 135 -20.86 23.00 8.58
N ALA A 136 -19.87 22.81 7.72
CA ALA A 136 -18.55 22.27 8.05
C ALA A 136 -17.57 23.36 8.55
N GLY A 137 -17.77 24.62 8.14
CA GLY A 137 -16.94 25.76 8.52
C GLY A 137 -16.88 26.03 10.02
N GLY A 138 -17.82 25.52 10.81
CA GLY A 138 -17.78 25.57 12.28
C GLY A 138 -16.78 24.61 12.92
N TRP A 139 -16.33 23.56 12.22
CA TRP A 139 -15.50 22.50 12.80
C TRP A 139 -13.99 22.71 12.60
N GLY A 140 -13.55 23.69 11.79
CA GLY A 140 -12.13 23.85 11.42
C GLY A 140 -11.19 24.21 12.60
N PRO A 141 -11.44 25.30 13.35
CA PRO A 141 -10.56 25.72 14.43
C PRO A 141 -10.62 24.80 15.65
N GLU A 142 -11.83 24.39 16.05
CA GLU A 142 -12.04 23.53 17.23
C GLU A 142 -11.49 22.12 17.01
N TRP A 143 -11.72 21.52 15.84
CA TRP A 143 -11.10 20.23 15.49
C TRP A 143 -9.58 20.32 15.46
N SER A 144 -9.03 21.41 14.92
CA SER A 144 -7.58 21.62 14.90
C SER A 144 -7.00 21.76 16.31
N ALA A 145 -7.74 22.37 17.23
CA ALA A 145 -7.34 22.50 18.64
C ALA A 145 -7.41 21.16 19.37
N VAL A 146 -8.48 20.39 19.19
CA VAL A 146 -8.65 19.05 19.78
C VAL A 146 -7.61 18.07 19.24
N GLN A 147 -7.32 18.11 17.94
CA GLN A 147 -6.29 17.28 17.32
C GLN A 147 -4.89 17.65 17.84
N ARG A 148 -4.59 18.95 17.96
CA ARG A 148 -3.32 19.43 18.50
C ARG A 148 -3.14 19.04 19.97
N ALA A 149 -4.17 19.23 20.80
CA ALA A 149 -4.17 18.81 22.20
C ALA A 149 -3.94 17.29 22.34
N SER A 150 -4.55 16.50 21.45
CA SER A 150 -4.37 15.04 21.42
C SER A 150 -2.93 14.65 21.04
N GLN A 151 -2.35 15.31 20.03
CA GLN A 151 -0.96 15.09 19.63
C GLN A 151 0.03 15.48 20.73
N GLU A 152 -0.20 16.60 21.41
CA GLU A 152 0.61 17.05 22.53
C GLU A 152 0.53 16.09 23.73
N ALA A 153 -0.67 15.58 24.04
CA ALA A 153 -0.85 14.59 25.10
C ALA A 153 -0.10 13.28 24.79
N VAL A 154 -0.22 12.77 23.56
CA VAL A 154 0.54 11.59 23.10
C VAL A 154 2.04 11.85 23.15
N GLY A 155 2.50 13.04 22.73
CA GLY A 155 3.91 13.42 22.80
C GLY A 155 4.45 13.38 24.24
N ARG A 156 3.67 13.90 25.21
CA ARG A 156 4.04 13.85 26.63
C ARG A 156 4.13 12.41 27.15
N GLU A 157 3.16 11.56 26.84
CA GLU A 157 3.18 10.13 27.22
C GLU A 157 4.37 9.40 26.62
N LEU A 158 4.70 9.66 25.35
CA LEU A 158 5.87 9.06 24.70
C LEU A 158 7.18 9.53 25.36
N THR A 159 7.30 10.82 25.70
CA THR A 159 8.47 11.31 26.45
C THR A 159 8.55 10.72 27.85
N ALA A 160 7.41 10.53 28.53
CA ALA A 160 7.37 9.90 29.86
C ALA A 160 7.79 8.42 29.79
N LEU A 161 7.34 7.68 28.77
CA LEU A 161 7.76 6.30 28.51
C LEU A 161 9.24 6.21 28.17
N GLN A 162 9.75 7.11 27.33
CA GLN A 162 11.18 7.14 26.99
C GLN A 162 12.03 7.44 28.23
N TRP A 163 11.60 8.37 29.06
CA TRP A 163 12.31 8.72 30.30
C TRP A 163 12.23 7.62 31.35
N ALA A 164 11.10 6.92 31.45
CA ALA A 164 10.94 5.73 32.29
C ALA A 164 11.82 4.57 31.82
N TRP A 165 11.98 4.41 30.50
CA TRP A 165 12.88 3.43 29.90
C TRP A 165 14.36 3.76 30.21
N GLU A 166 14.76 5.01 30.06
CA GLU A 166 16.12 5.48 30.36
C GLU A 166 16.44 5.39 31.85
N LYS A 167 15.48 5.70 32.74
CA LYS A 167 15.64 5.52 34.19
C LYS A 167 15.56 4.07 34.66
N GLY A 168 14.80 3.22 33.97
CA GLY A 168 14.74 1.78 34.22
C GLY A 168 16.05 1.05 33.94
N GLY A 169 16.99 1.69 33.24
CA GLY A 169 18.35 1.20 33.01
C GLY A 169 19.25 1.12 34.26
N ALA A 170 18.78 1.57 35.43
CA ALA A 170 19.55 1.51 36.67
C ALA A 170 19.66 0.10 37.30
N LEU A 171 18.95 -0.91 36.79
CA LEU A 171 19.01 -2.29 37.33
C LEU A 171 19.84 -3.29 36.52
N ALA A 172 20.43 -2.90 35.39
CA ALA A 172 21.49 -3.68 34.78
C ALA A 172 22.30 -2.80 33.82
N GLN A 173 23.57 -2.56 34.14
CA GLN A 173 24.56 -2.15 33.14
C GLN A 173 24.37 -3.05 31.91
N PRO A 174 24.24 -2.51 30.68
CA PRO A 174 24.40 -3.30 29.48
C PRO A 174 25.83 -3.81 29.51
N HIS A 175 25.95 -5.05 29.94
CA HIS A 175 27.14 -5.87 29.90
C HIS A 175 27.72 -5.72 28.48
N GLY A 176 28.96 -5.20 28.37
CA GLY A 176 29.63 -4.99 27.08
C GLY A 176 29.73 -6.28 26.28
N PRO A 177 30.34 -6.32 25.08
CA PRO A 177 30.42 -7.54 24.28
C PRO A 177 31.18 -8.64 25.06
N HIS A 178 30.45 -9.47 25.81
CA HIS A 178 31.03 -10.57 26.55
C HIS A 178 31.18 -11.74 25.60
N ARG A 179 32.43 -12.12 25.39
CA ARG A 179 32.78 -13.44 24.87
C ARG A 179 32.18 -14.48 25.82
N LEU A 180 31.34 -15.37 25.28
CA LEU A 180 30.85 -16.53 26.03
C LEU A 180 32.06 -17.42 26.35
N VAL A 181 32.49 -17.41 27.61
CA VAL A 181 33.53 -18.31 28.12
C VAL A 181 32.82 -19.41 28.90
N LYS A 182 33.14 -20.69 28.61
CA LYS A 182 32.67 -21.81 29.43
C LYS A 182 33.13 -21.58 30.87
N ARG A 183 32.17 -21.57 31.79
CA ARG A 183 32.42 -21.41 33.22
C ARG A 183 32.66 -22.79 33.82
N ASP A 184 33.78 -22.97 34.51
CA ASP A 184 34.01 -24.18 35.30
C ASP A 184 33.05 -24.19 36.50
N ALA A 185 32.61 -25.39 36.87
CA ALA A 185 31.45 -25.71 37.70
C ALA A 185 31.48 -25.24 39.18
N GLY A 186 32.30 -24.24 39.53
CA GLY A 186 32.63 -23.91 40.92
C GLY A 186 32.46 -22.45 41.37
N ALA A 187 31.82 -21.54 40.62
CA ALA A 187 31.72 -20.13 41.02
C ALA A 187 30.28 -19.63 41.22
N SER A 188 29.92 -19.46 42.50
CA SER A 188 28.76 -18.79 43.13
C SER A 188 27.67 -18.23 42.21
N GLU A 189 26.45 -18.75 42.41
CA GLU A 189 25.20 -18.29 41.82
C GLU A 189 24.85 -16.87 42.28
N GLY A 190 24.91 -15.89 41.37
CA GLY A 190 23.99 -14.75 41.45
C GLY A 190 22.62 -15.19 40.92
N PRO A 191 21.51 -14.52 41.27
CA PRO A 191 20.19 -14.84 40.74
C PRO A 191 20.13 -14.49 39.24
N GLY A 192 20.63 -15.41 38.41
CA GLY A 192 20.60 -15.31 36.96
C GLY A 192 19.19 -15.63 36.49
N LEU A 193 18.40 -14.59 36.22
CA LEU A 193 17.14 -14.76 35.52
C LEU A 193 17.42 -15.41 34.16
N ARG A 194 16.81 -16.57 33.92
CA ARG A 194 17.02 -17.32 32.68
C ARG A 194 16.46 -16.46 31.55
N ALA A 195 17.28 -16.14 30.55
CA ALA A 195 16.87 -15.29 29.43
C ALA A 195 15.56 -15.74 28.76
N ALA A 196 15.26 -17.04 28.77
CA ALA A 196 14.00 -17.59 28.30
C ALA A 196 12.75 -17.09 29.07
N GLU A 197 12.86 -16.90 30.38
CA GLU A 197 11.77 -16.39 31.23
C GLU A 197 11.49 -14.91 30.94
N VAL A 198 12.55 -14.11 30.77
CA VAL A 198 12.45 -12.69 30.40
C VAL A 198 11.86 -12.53 28.99
N ILE A 199 12.31 -13.35 28.03
CA ILE A 199 11.74 -13.35 26.67
C ILE A 199 10.26 -13.75 26.70
N GLY A 200 9.90 -14.74 27.51
CA GLY A 200 8.50 -15.15 27.69
C GLY A 200 7.62 -14.02 28.25
N ALA A 201 8.09 -13.35 29.30
CA ALA A 201 7.39 -12.22 29.91
C ALA A 201 7.21 -11.06 28.92
N LEU A 202 8.25 -10.68 28.19
CA LEU A 202 8.18 -9.61 27.19
C LEU A 202 7.21 -9.93 26.04
N ARG A 203 7.22 -11.17 25.55
CA ARG A 203 6.26 -11.61 24.52
C ARG A 203 4.82 -11.57 25.03
N SER A 204 4.58 -11.96 26.29
CA SER A 204 3.25 -11.88 26.88
C SER A 204 2.76 -10.44 27.02
N GLN A 205 3.67 -9.51 27.34
CA GLN A 205 3.37 -8.09 27.44
C GLN A 205 3.12 -7.47 26.06
N GLU A 206 3.90 -7.84 25.05
CA GLU A 206 3.70 -7.46 23.65
C GLU A 206 2.30 -7.88 23.17
N SER A 207 1.93 -9.16 23.34
CA SER A 207 0.60 -9.65 22.96
C SER A 207 -0.54 -8.95 23.70
N CYS A 208 -0.34 -8.57 24.97
CA CYS A 208 -1.33 -7.81 25.73
C CYS A 208 -1.54 -6.40 25.16
N LEU A 209 -0.45 -5.70 24.83
CA LEU A 209 -0.49 -4.37 24.23
C LEU A 209 -1.09 -4.40 22.82
N GLU A 210 -0.78 -5.43 22.02
CA GLU A 210 -1.38 -5.64 20.70
C GLU A 210 -2.91 -5.82 20.80
N ALA A 211 -3.38 -6.63 21.76
CA ALA A 211 -4.81 -6.84 21.99
C ALA A 211 -5.52 -5.53 22.39
N GLU A 212 -4.90 -4.72 23.26
CA GLU A 212 -5.43 -3.42 23.67
C GLU A 212 -5.48 -2.42 22.50
N LEU A 213 -4.43 -2.37 21.66
CA LEU A 213 -4.43 -1.55 20.44
C LEU A 213 -5.55 -1.96 19.48
N CYS A 214 -5.74 -3.27 19.25
CA CYS A 214 -6.82 -3.77 18.42
C CYS A 214 -8.20 -3.39 18.99
N ARG A 215 -8.38 -3.45 20.32
CA ARG A 215 -9.61 -3.04 20.98
C ARG A 215 -9.90 -1.55 20.77
N LEU A 216 -8.92 -0.69 21.03
CA LEU A 216 -9.05 0.76 20.87
C LEU A 216 -9.31 1.16 19.42
N GLN A 217 -8.60 0.55 18.46
CA GLN A 217 -8.85 0.79 17.04
C GLN A 217 -10.27 0.40 16.62
N THR A 218 -10.76 -0.73 17.13
CA THR A 218 -12.12 -1.20 16.86
C THR A 218 -13.15 -0.23 17.45
N GLN A 219 -12.94 0.23 18.69
CA GLN A 219 -13.79 1.22 19.35
C GLN A 219 -13.83 2.54 18.57
N CYS A 220 -12.67 3.06 18.16
CA CYS A 220 -12.59 4.26 17.33
C CYS A 220 -13.35 4.10 16.00
N ARG A 221 -13.21 2.95 15.33
CA ARG A 221 -13.96 2.65 14.10
C ARG A 221 -15.47 2.64 14.34
N GLN A 222 -15.93 2.09 15.45
CA GLN A 222 -17.35 2.05 15.81
C GLN A 222 -17.90 3.45 16.09
N GLU A 223 -17.18 4.27 16.87
CA GLU A 223 -17.59 5.66 17.16
C GLU A 223 -17.60 6.52 15.89
N LEU A 224 -16.59 6.39 15.03
CA LEU A 224 -16.57 7.05 13.72
C LEU A 224 -17.76 6.58 12.85
N GLY A 225 -18.07 5.29 12.85
CA GLY A 225 -19.24 4.75 12.15
C GLY A 225 -20.57 5.30 12.69
N ARG A 226 -20.67 5.56 14.00
CA ARG A 226 -21.83 6.19 14.63
C ARG A 226 -21.97 7.65 14.20
N LEU A 227 -20.89 8.42 14.25
CA LEU A 227 -20.86 9.83 13.83
C LEU A 227 -21.14 10.00 12.33
N ALA A 228 -20.63 9.07 11.50
CA ALA A 228 -20.90 9.02 10.07
C ALA A 228 -22.40 8.87 9.77
N ARG A 229 -23.09 8.00 10.49
CA ARG A 229 -24.54 7.79 10.31
C ARG A 229 -25.38 8.98 10.80
N ALA A 230 -24.91 9.70 11.81
CA ALA A 230 -25.59 10.88 12.32
C ALA A 230 -25.49 12.11 11.39
N THR A 231 -24.52 12.12 10.46
CA THR A 231 -24.21 13.30 9.63
C THR A 231 -24.36 12.97 8.14
N PRO A 232 -25.53 13.23 7.52
CA PRO A 232 -25.71 12.97 6.09
C PRO A 232 -24.80 13.90 5.26
N GLY A 233 -23.99 13.32 4.37
CA GLY A 233 -23.13 14.03 3.42
C GLY A 233 -21.62 13.89 3.64
N LEU A 234 -21.17 13.18 4.69
CA LEU A 234 -19.74 12.95 4.93
C LEU A 234 -19.30 11.58 4.37
N ILE A 235 -18.34 11.59 3.43
CA ILE A 235 -17.72 10.38 2.91
C ILE A 235 -16.48 10.08 3.76
N TRP A 236 -16.56 9.03 4.57
CA TRP A 236 -15.43 8.57 5.37
C TRP A 236 -14.63 7.53 4.60
N ILE A 237 -13.34 7.79 4.39
CA ILE A 237 -12.40 6.83 3.80
C ILE A 237 -11.64 6.17 4.94
N PRO A 238 -11.92 4.90 5.28
CA PRO A 238 -11.16 4.20 6.31
C PRO A 238 -9.71 4.00 5.85
N PRO A 239 -8.72 4.04 6.76
CA PRO A 239 -7.34 3.73 6.40
C PRO A 239 -7.24 2.27 5.91
N PRO A 240 -6.31 1.97 5.00
CA PRO A 240 -6.14 0.61 4.48
C PRO A 240 -5.87 -0.37 5.63
N ALA A 241 -6.56 -1.50 5.61
CA ALA A 241 -6.32 -2.57 6.56
C ALA A 241 -4.88 -3.09 6.39
N ARG A 242 -4.14 -3.16 7.50
CA ARG A 242 -2.83 -3.80 7.57
C ARG A 242 -2.99 -5.31 7.69
#